data_AF-A0A2K2CRJ3-F1
#
_entry.id   AF-A0A2K2CRJ3-F1
#
_cell.length_a   1.000
_cell.length_b   1.000
_cell.length_c   1.000
_cell.angle_alpha   90.00
_cell.angle_beta   90.00
_cell.angle_gamma   90.00
#
_symmetry.space_group_name_H-M   'P 1'
#
loop_
_entity.id
_entity.type
_entity.pdbx_description
1 polymer ?
#
loop_
_entity_poly.entity_id
_entity_poly.type
_entity_poly.pdbx_seq_one_letter_code
_entity_poly.pdbx_strand_id
1 'polypeptide(L)'
;MGALLLPKGILHQIDKRSRAFFWIGEEHANGGNCKHLSKVHQPGSTPWEQCFSWSYGWGGHRDLGDSHTLDSTIWKEISAGLEFFRSISKVEIGNGLSTAFWLDFWIGDSTLASRFPALFSHSLRPNISVASALNTIDSLTTFQPRLSSMAHDELGDLQTILASVSLNSQVPDHRIGRLDGKVLSTSLAYSAAF
;
A
#
# COMPACT_ATOMS: atom_id res chain seq x y z
N MET A 1 -8.41 0.64 23.57
CA MET A 1 -8.71 2.07 23.37
C MET A 1 -9.60 2.21 22.14
N GLY A 2 -10.63 3.03 22.23
CA GLY A 2 -11.84 2.94 21.39
C GLY A 2 -11.64 3.24 19.92
N ALA A 3 -12.31 2.46 19.07
CA ALA A 3 -12.55 2.82 17.68
C ALA A 3 -13.31 4.16 17.66
N LEU A 4 -12.67 5.23 17.20
CA LEU A 4 -13.35 6.48 16.88
C LEU A 4 -14.32 6.18 15.73
N LEU A 5 -15.58 5.92 16.09
CA LEU A 5 -16.67 5.88 15.12
C LEU A 5 -16.73 7.24 14.44
N LEU A 6 -16.34 7.25 13.17
CA LEU A 6 -16.31 8.46 12.37
C LEU A 6 -17.71 9.08 12.31
N PRO A 7 -17.85 10.39 12.54
CA PRO A 7 -19.12 11.07 12.39
C PRO A 7 -19.66 10.86 10.98
N LYS A 8 -20.92 10.45 10.87
CA LYS A 8 -21.60 10.16 9.58
C LYS A 8 -21.46 11.29 8.56
N GLY A 9 -21.32 12.54 9.01
CA GLY A 9 -21.09 13.71 8.15
C GLY A 9 -19.75 13.69 7.41
N ILE A 10 -18.67 13.17 8.02
CA ILE A 10 -17.35 13.07 7.36
C ILE A 10 -17.36 11.95 6.33
N LEU A 11 -17.97 10.80 6.65
CA LEU A 11 -18.18 9.71 5.68
C LEU A 11 -19.00 10.19 4.48
N HIS A 12 -20.06 10.99 4.70
CA HIS A 12 -20.85 11.57 3.63
C HIS A 12 -20.08 12.59 2.78
N GLN A 13 -19.16 13.37 3.38
CA GLN A 13 -18.31 14.30 2.63
C GLN A 13 -17.26 13.58 1.79
N ILE A 14 -16.69 12.48 2.30
CA ILE A 14 -15.79 11.60 1.57
C ILE A 14 -16.55 10.97 0.40
N ASP A 15 -17.70 10.34 0.66
CA ASP A 15 -18.57 9.74 -0.37
C ASP A 15 -18.96 10.76 -1.44
N LYS A 16 -19.40 11.95 -1.04
CA LYS A 16 -19.79 13.03 -1.96
C LYS A 16 -18.63 13.51 -2.82
N ARG A 17 -17.42 13.63 -2.27
CA ARG A 17 -16.24 14.06 -3.02
C ARG A 17 -15.77 12.96 -3.96
N SER A 18 -15.74 11.70 -3.53
CA SER A 18 -15.42 10.56 -4.39
C SER A 18 -16.42 10.43 -5.55
N ARG A 19 -17.73 10.64 -5.29
CA ARG A 19 -18.79 10.63 -6.31
C ARG A 19 -18.75 11.81 -7.28
N ALA A 20 -18.31 12.99 -6.83
CA ALA A 20 -18.26 14.18 -7.68
C ALA A 20 -17.21 14.11 -8.81
N PHE A 21 -16.22 13.21 -8.70
CA PHE A 21 -15.18 13.01 -9.71
C PHE A 21 -15.38 11.74 -10.56
N PHE A 22 -16.36 10.91 -10.21
CA PHE A 22 -16.61 9.62 -10.83
C PHE A 22 -17.55 9.75 -12.03
N TRP A 23 -17.02 10.27 -13.14
CA TRP A 23 -17.57 10.01 -14.47
C TRP A 23 -16.53 9.29 -15.31
N ILE A 24 -16.80 8.01 -15.57
CA ILE A 24 -16.59 7.21 -16.80
C ILE A 24 -16.35 5.76 -16.36
N GLY A 25 -17.27 4.90 -16.79
CA GLY A 25 -17.13 3.45 -16.70
C GLY A 25 -16.16 2.94 -17.74
N GLU A 26 -14.92 2.70 -17.31
CA GLU A 26 -13.99 1.82 -18.00
C GLU A 26 -13.24 0.98 -16.97
N GLU A 27 -12.99 -0.30 -17.31
CA GLU A 27 -12.44 -1.35 -16.45
C GLU A 27 -10.95 -1.16 -16.08
N HIS A 28 -10.33 -0.04 -16.44
CA HIS A 28 -8.91 0.23 -16.22
C HIS A 28 -8.68 1.35 -15.21
N ALA A 29 -7.66 1.18 -14.35
CA ALA A 29 -7.28 2.14 -13.33
C ALA A 29 -7.08 3.55 -13.91
N ASN A 30 -7.98 4.48 -13.57
CA ASN A 30 -7.91 5.86 -14.06
C ASN A 30 -7.02 6.75 -13.18
N GLY A 31 -6.55 7.88 -13.73
CA GLY A 31 -5.73 8.84 -12.98
C GLY A 31 -6.41 9.42 -11.73
N GLY A 32 -7.75 9.44 -11.70
CA GLY A 32 -8.55 9.83 -10.53
C GLY A 32 -8.33 8.92 -9.34
N ASN A 33 -8.29 7.60 -9.54
CA ASN A 33 -8.00 6.61 -8.50
C ASN A 33 -6.59 6.81 -7.94
N CYS A 34 -5.61 7.08 -8.81
CA CYS A 34 -4.22 7.32 -8.40
C CYS A 34 -4.08 8.52 -7.47
N LYS A 35 -4.88 9.59 -7.67
CA LYS A 35 -4.90 10.76 -6.77
C LYS A 35 -5.44 10.43 -5.38
N HIS A 36 -6.45 9.57 -5.28
CA HIS A 36 -7.00 9.18 -3.99
C HIS A 36 -6.03 8.24 -3.27
N LEU A 37 -5.47 7.26 -3.98
CA LEU A 37 -4.44 6.36 -3.45
C LEU A 37 -3.22 7.14 -2.97
N SER A 38 -2.74 8.14 -3.72
CA SER A 38 -1.64 8.99 -3.26
C SER A 38 -1.97 9.70 -1.95
N LYS A 39 -3.23 10.10 -1.72
CA LYS A 39 -3.68 10.72 -0.46
C LYS A 39 -3.86 9.74 0.69
N VAL A 40 -4.10 8.46 0.41
CA VAL A 40 -4.10 7.40 1.43
C VAL A 40 -2.68 7.15 1.93
N HIS A 41 -1.70 7.10 1.03
CA HIS A 41 -0.29 6.90 1.35
C HIS A 41 0.41 8.14 1.93
N GLN A 42 0.05 9.33 1.45
CA GLN A 42 0.58 10.62 1.88
C GLN A 42 -0.57 11.62 2.06
N PRO A 43 -1.24 11.60 3.23
CA PRO A 43 -2.27 12.58 3.52
C PRO A 43 -1.64 13.98 3.56
N GLY A 44 -2.33 14.95 2.95
CA GLY A 44 -1.97 16.35 3.13
C GLY A 44 -2.37 16.85 4.52
N SER A 45 -2.28 18.16 4.71
CA SER A 45 -2.60 18.81 5.98
C SER A 45 -4.11 18.97 6.23
N THR A 46 -4.97 18.63 5.27
CA THR A 46 -6.40 18.89 5.43
C THR A 46 -7.10 17.79 6.27
N PRO A 47 -8.10 18.14 7.09
CA PRO A 47 -8.74 17.18 8.01
C PRO A 47 -9.38 15.97 7.32
N TRP A 48 -9.93 16.16 6.12
CA TRP A 48 -10.55 15.06 5.37
C TRP A 48 -9.50 14.10 4.79
N GLU A 49 -8.31 14.57 4.40
CA GLU A 49 -7.20 13.72 3.92
C GLU A 49 -6.64 12.85 5.05
N GLN A 50 -6.45 13.44 6.24
CA GLN A 50 -6.02 12.71 7.43
C GLN A 50 -7.06 11.66 7.84
N CYS A 51 -8.35 12.05 7.86
CA CYS A 51 -9.43 11.12 8.14
C CYS A 51 -9.50 10.00 7.10
N PHE A 52 -9.34 10.32 5.83
CA PHE A 52 -9.37 9.36 4.73
C PHE A 52 -8.23 8.34 4.85
N SER A 53 -7.00 8.82 5.08
CA SER A 53 -5.82 7.97 5.34
C SER A 53 -5.98 7.13 6.61
N TRP A 54 -6.56 7.67 7.68
CA TRP A 54 -6.84 6.89 8.90
C TRP A 54 -7.89 5.78 8.66
N SER A 55 -8.90 6.05 7.82
CA SER A 55 -10.04 5.15 7.64
C SER A 55 -9.72 3.97 6.72
N TYR A 56 -8.90 4.24 5.70
CA TYR A 56 -8.66 3.31 4.60
C TYR A 56 -7.17 3.01 4.36
N GLY A 57 -6.27 3.73 5.04
CA GLY A 57 -4.84 3.59 4.92
C GLY A 57 -4.24 2.64 5.96
N TRP A 58 -2.94 2.83 6.16
CA TRP A 58 -2.11 1.97 6.98
C TRP A 58 -2.37 2.20 8.46
N GLY A 59 -2.74 1.14 9.20
CA GLY A 59 -3.04 1.25 10.62
C GLY A 59 -2.64 0.01 11.40
N GLY A 60 -2.47 0.14 12.72
CA GLY A 60 -2.06 -0.97 13.60
C GLY A 60 -3.01 -2.18 13.62
N HIS A 61 -4.19 -2.05 13.01
CA HIS A 61 -5.18 -3.12 12.91
C HIS A 61 -5.35 -3.69 11.49
N ARG A 62 -4.76 -3.09 10.44
CA ARG A 62 -5.14 -3.36 9.03
C ARG A 62 -4.03 -2.94 8.06
N ASP A 63 -3.80 -3.75 7.03
CA ASP A 63 -2.93 -3.37 5.92
C ASP A 63 -3.72 -2.81 4.73
N LEU A 64 -3.10 -1.90 3.96
CA LEU A 64 -3.74 -1.30 2.79
C LEU A 64 -3.92 -2.34 1.66
N GLY A 65 -5.17 -2.58 1.26
CA GLY A 65 -5.55 -3.55 0.23
C GLY A 65 -6.27 -4.79 0.78
N ASP A 66 -6.37 -4.94 2.10
CA ASP A 66 -7.19 -5.99 2.71
C ASP A 66 -8.68 -5.68 2.51
N SER A 67 -9.46 -6.66 2.04
CA SER A 67 -10.91 -6.51 1.84
C SER A 67 -11.65 -6.43 3.18
N HIS A 68 -12.58 -5.49 3.29
CA HIS A 68 -13.39 -5.33 4.50
C HIS A 68 -14.89 -5.22 4.21
N THR A 69 -15.71 -5.70 5.15
CA THR A 69 -17.17 -5.76 5.00
C THR A 69 -17.84 -4.38 5.00
N LEU A 70 -17.20 -3.38 5.61
CA LEU A 70 -17.63 -1.97 5.56
C LEU A 70 -17.01 -1.20 4.38
N ASP A 71 -16.29 -1.87 3.49
CA ASP A 71 -15.78 -1.20 2.30
C ASP A 71 -16.95 -0.83 1.41
N SER A 72 -17.12 0.48 1.23
CA SER A 72 -18.05 0.99 0.25
C SER A 72 -17.66 0.46 -1.13
N THR A 73 -18.65 0.34 -2.02
CA THR A 73 -18.40 -0.01 -3.44
C THR A 73 -17.31 0.88 -4.05
N ILE A 74 -17.30 2.15 -3.67
CA ILE A 74 -16.28 3.14 -4.06
C ILE A 74 -14.88 2.73 -3.61
N TRP A 75 -14.72 2.26 -2.37
CA TRP A 75 -13.41 1.82 -1.90
C TRP A 75 -12.94 0.56 -2.63
N LYS A 76 -13.85 -0.35 -2.99
CA LYS A 76 -13.51 -1.52 -3.82
C LYS A 76 -12.99 -1.11 -5.20
N GLU A 77 -13.61 -0.10 -5.81
CA GLU A 77 -13.16 0.47 -7.09
C GLU A 77 -11.81 1.20 -6.97
N ILE A 78 -11.62 2.00 -5.90
CA ILE A 78 -10.33 2.65 -5.62
C ILE A 78 -9.24 1.59 -5.38
N SER A 79 -9.56 0.53 -4.64
CA SER A 79 -8.66 -0.59 -4.35
C SER A 79 -8.34 -1.41 -5.59
N ALA A 80 -9.25 -1.51 -6.56
CA ALA A 80 -8.96 -2.13 -7.85
C ALA A 80 -7.86 -1.36 -8.62
N GLY A 81 -7.74 -0.05 -8.41
CA GLY A 81 -6.64 0.76 -8.95
C GLY A 81 -5.32 0.63 -8.18
N LEU A 82 -5.29 -0.07 -7.03
CA LEU A 82 -4.12 -0.14 -6.16
C LEU A 82 -2.96 -0.87 -6.83
N GLU A 83 -3.20 -2.00 -7.49
CA GLU A 83 -2.14 -2.77 -8.15
C GLU A 83 -1.46 -1.97 -9.27
N PHE A 84 -2.27 -1.28 -10.09
CA PHE A 84 -1.74 -0.37 -11.11
C PHE A 84 -0.96 0.79 -10.48
N PHE A 85 -1.49 1.40 -9.43
CA PHE A 85 -0.78 2.48 -8.73
C PHE A 85 0.56 2.01 -8.18
N ARG A 86 0.63 0.81 -7.60
CA ARG A 86 1.88 0.18 -7.12
C ARG A 86 2.86 -0.06 -8.28
N SER A 87 2.38 -0.50 -9.44
CA SER A 87 3.25 -0.83 -10.58
C SER A 87 3.97 0.38 -11.17
N ILE A 88 3.33 1.57 -11.14
CA ILE A 88 3.87 2.83 -11.67
C ILE A 88 4.64 3.65 -10.63
N SER A 89 4.74 3.17 -9.40
CA SER A 89 5.33 3.92 -8.29
C SER A 89 6.51 3.21 -7.64
N LYS A 90 7.41 4.02 -7.08
CA LYS A 90 8.57 3.62 -6.29
C LYS A 90 8.47 4.28 -4.93
N VAL A 91 8.87 3.57 -3.88
CA VAL A 91 8.87 4.09 -2.52
C VAL A 91 10.28 4.17 -1.99
N GLU A 92 10.62 5.34 -1.46
CA GLU A 92 11.78 5.58 -0.62
C GLU A 92 11.34 5.37 0.83
N ILE A 93 11.88 4.34 1.47
CA ILE A 93 11.49 3.97 2.82
C ILE A 93 12.01 4.98 3.83
N GLY A 94 11.10 5.46 4.68
CA GLY A 94 11.38 6.13 5.93
C GLY A 94 10.98 5.22 7.09
N ASN A 95 9.77 5.41 7.61
CA ASN A 95 9.24 4.68 8.76
C ASN A 95 8.66 3.30 8.40
N GLY A 96 8.48 2.99 7.12
CA GLY A 96 7.95 1.73 6.60
C GLY A 96 6.46 1.51 6.85
N LEU A 97 5.74 2.52 7.36
CA LEU A 97 4.33 2.37 7.73
C LEU A 97 3.40 2.44 6.51
N SER A 98 3.75 3.19 5.46
CA SER A 98 2.89 3.41 4.30
C SER A 98 3.34 2.69 3.03
N THR A 99 4.10 1.61 3.21
CA THR A 99 4.69 0.79 2.17
C THR A 99 4.36 -0.69 2.39
N ALA A 100 3.82 -1.36 1.38
CA ALA A 100 3.60 -2.80 1.35
C ALA A 100 4.92 -3.54 1.18
N PHE A 101 5.24 -4.43 2.11
CA PHE A 101 6.47 -5.20 2.09
C PHE A 101 6.63 -6.01 0.80
N TRP A 102 5.60 -6.75 0.40
CA TRP A 102 5.66 -7.64 -0.76
C TRP A 102 5.41 -6.95 -2.10
N LEU A 103 4.43 -6.04 -2.11
CA LEU A 103 3.77 -5.59 -3.33
C LEU A 103 4.26 -4.22 -3.82
N ASP A 104 4.96 -3.46 -2.97
CA ASP A 104 5.54 -2.18 -3.38
C ASP A 104 6.99 -2.32 -3.84
N PHE A 105 7.37 -1.39 -4.72
CA PHE A 105 8.73 -1.26 -5.20
C PHE A 105 9.53 -0.34 -4.27
N TRP A 106 10.15 -0.91 -3.24
CA TRP A 106 10.86 -0.14 -2.23
C TRP A 106 12.31 -0.57 -2.01
N ILE A 107 12.72 -1.72 -2.52
CA ILE A 107 14.08 -2.25 -2.40
C ILE A 107 14.51 -2.98 -3.66
N GLY A 108 15.75 -2.75 -4.09
CA GLY A 108 16.32 -3.38 -5.28
C GLY A 108 15.71 -2.91 -6.59
N ASP A 109 15.51 -3.86 -7.50
CA ASP A 109 15.14 -3.68 -8.91
C ASP A 109 13.80 -4.32 -9.29
N SER A 110 13.14 -5.02 -8.36
CA SER A 110 11.79 -5.61 -8.50
C SER A 110 11.06 -5.67 -7.15
N THR A 111 9.77 -6.02 -7.16
CA THR A 111 9.01 -6.23 -5.91
C THR A 111 9.45 -7.53 -5.23
N LEU A 112 9.38 -7.57 -3.90
CA LEU A 112 9.75 -8.79 -3.15
C LEU A 112 8.86 -9.98 -3.52
N ALA A 113 7.58 -9.76 -3.82
CA ALA A 113 6.67 -10.81 -4.29
C ALA A 113 7.14 -11.45 -5.61
N SER A 114 7.69 -10.65 -6.53
CA SER A 114 8.20 -11.16 -7.80
C SER A 114 9.55 -11.86 -7.65
N ARG A 115 10.37 -11.41 -6.70
CA ARG A 115 11.71 -11.94 -6.48
C ARG A 115 11.72 -13.23 -5.65
N PHE A 116 10.78 -13.36 -4.72
CA PHE A 116 10.64 -14.50 -3.81
C PHE A 116 9.24 -15.12 -3.91
N PRO A 117 8.88 -15.69 -5.07
CA PRO A 117 7.53 -16.18 -5.32
C PRO A 117 7.17 -17.40 -4.45
N ALA A 118 8.13 -18.28 -4.12
CA ALA A 118 7.86 -19.43 -3.28
C ALA A 118 7.54 -18.99 -1.84
N LEU A 119 8.29 -18.04 -1.30
CA LEU A 119 8.05 -17.47 0.02
C LEU A 119 6.75 -16.66 0.06
N PHE A 120 6.50 -15.83 -0.96
CA PHE A 120 5.27 -15.05 -1.06
C PHE A 120 4.02 -15.92 -1.08
N SER A 121 4.05 -17.08 -1.75
CA SER A 121 2.93 -18.04 -1.77
C SER A 121 2.55 -18.58 -0.38
N HIS A 122 3.47 -18.52 0.59
CA HIS A 122 3.25 -18.92 1.98
C HIS A 122 2.90 -17.72 2.89
N SER A 123 2.83 -16.50 2.37
CA SER A 123 2.49 -15.30 3.14
C SER A 123 1.00 -15.32 3.51
N LEU A 124 0.72 -15.20 4.81
CA LEU A 124 -0.65 -15.03 5.34
C LEU A 124 -1.12 -13.57 5.26
N ARG A 125 -0.18 -12.62 5.10
CA ARG A 125 -0.46 -11.17 5.03
C ARG A 125 0.26 -10.56 3.82
N PRO A 126 -0.28 -10.71 2.60
CA PRO A 126 0.37 -10.19 1.39
C PRO A 126 0.48 -8.66 1.37
N ASN A 127 -0.42 -7.94 2.05
CA ASN A 127 -0.41 -6.48 2.11
C ASN A 127 0.43 -5.90 3.27
N ILE A 128 1.07 -6.74 4.10
CA ILE A 128 1.77 -6.31 5.32
C ILE A 128 2.70 -5.10 5.10
N SER A 129 2.65 -4.12 6.00
CA SER A 129 3.57 -2.97 5.91
C SER A 129 5.03 -3.37 6.14
N VAL A 130 5.97 -2.64 5.55
CA VAL A 130 7.41 -2.87 5.76
C VAL A 130 7.76 -2.81 7.25
N ALA A 131 7.24 -1.82 7.96
CA ALA A 131 7.44 -1.69 9.41
C ALA A 131 6.95 -2.93 10.17
N SER A 132 5.75 -3.43 9.86
CA SER A 132 5.20 -4.60 10.55
C SER A 132 5.93 -5.89 10.15
N ALA A 133 6.30 -6.01 8.88
CA ALA A 133 7.04 -7.15 8.35
C ALA A 133 8.41 -7.28 9.02
N LEU A 134 9.19 -6.20 9.10
CA LEU A 134 10.51 -6.23 9.75
C LEU A 134 10.43 -6.58 11.24
N ASN A 135 9.35 -6.17 11.93
CA ASN A 135 9.14 -6.54 13.33
C ASN A 135 8.69 -8.00 13.52
N THR A 136 8.21 -8.68 12.47
CA THR A 136 7.63 -10.02 12.56
C THR A 136 8.40 -11.09 11.77
N ILE A 137 9.31 -10.69 10.88
CA ILE A 137 10.04 -11.55 9.97
C ILE A 137 10.84 -12.63 10.73
N ASP A 138 11.43 -12.28 11.87
CA ASP A 138 12.19 -13.22 12.70
C ASP A 138 11.30 -14.24 13.41
N SER A 139 10.05 -13.87 13.70
CA SER A 139 9.09 -14.74 14.38
C SER A 139 8.29 -15.62 13.41
N LEU A 140 8.38 -15.38 12.10
CA LEU A 140 7.68 -16.08 11.03
C LEU A 140 6.15 -16.19 11.21
N THR A 141 5.56 -15.32 12.04
CA THR A 141 4.13 -15.35 12.38
C THR A 141 3.23 -14.93 11.21
N THR A 142 3.82 -14.31 10.20
CA THR A 142 3.17 -13.84 8.98
C THR A 142 3.19 -14.86 7.85
N PHE A 143 3.82 -16.03 8.07
CA PHE A 143 3.90 -17.12 7.10
C PHE A 143 3.14 -18.36 7.58
N GLN A 144 2.83 -19.25 6.65
CA GLN A 144 2.29 -20.56 6.99
C GLN A 144 3.30 -21.39 7.81
N PRO A 145 2.84 -22.21 8.78
CA PRO A 145 3.72 -22.98 9.66
C PRO A 145 4.65 -23.99 8.95
N ARG A 146 4.37 -24.32 7.69
CA ARG A 146 5.17 -25.26 6.90
C ARG A 146 5.63 -24.58 5.62
N LEU A 147 6.80 -23.97 5.68
CA LEU A 147 7.50 -23.47 4.50
C LEU A 147 8.11 -24.65 3.72
N SER A 148 8.03 -24.61 2.40
CA SER A 148 8.79 -25.52 1.54
C SER A 148 10.31 -25.31 1.68
N SER A 149 11.13 -26.24 1.19
CA SER A 149 12.58 -26.06 1.16
C SER A 149 12.98 -24.80 0.38
N MET A 150 12.38 -24.61 -0.80
CA MET A 150 12.64 -23.42 -1.63
C MET A 150 12.21 -22.12 -0.95
N ALA A 151 11.12 -22.11 -0.19
CA ALA A 151 10.71 -20.94 0.58
C ALA A 151 11.67 -20.64 1.76
N HIS A 152 12.31 -21.65 2.35
CA HIS A 152 13.35 -21.43 3.36
C HIS A 152 14.63 -20.82 2.76
N ASP A 153 15.04 -21.30 1.57
CA ASP A 153 16.20 -20.73 0.88
C ASP A 153 15.94 -19.26 0.51
N GLU A 154 14.77 -18.98 -0.08
CA GLU A 154 14.33 -17.61 -0.39
C GLU A 154 14.24 -16.71 0.86
N LEU A 155 13.84 -17.26 2.00
CA LEU A 155 13.81 -16.53 3.27
C LEU A 155 15.21 -16.13 3.74
N GLY A 156 16.21 -17.00 3.59
CA GLY A 156 17.60 -16.69 3.94
C GLY A 156 18.18 -15.58 3.06
N ASP A 157 17.91 -15.63 1.75
CA ASP A 157 18.30 -14.58 0.81
C ASP A 157 17.61 -13.25 1.16
N LEU A 158 16.32 -13.28 1.47
CA LEU A 158 15.55 -12.13 1.90
C LEU A 158 16.14 -11.52 3.17
N GLN A 159 16.42 -12.32 4.21
CA GLN A 159 17.02 -11.84 5.46
C GLN A 159 18.36 -11.13 5.23
N THR A 160 19.17 -11.64 4.29
CA THR A 160 20.46 -11.02 3.93
C THR A 160 20.26 -9.63 3.31
N ILE A 161 19.26 -9.47 2.45
CA ILE A 161 18.90 -8.17 1.86
C ILE A 161 18.39 -7.21 2.95
N LEU A 162 17.50 -7.70 3.81
CA LEU A 162 16.90 -6.90 4.88
C LEU A 162 17.91 -6.47 5.95
N ALA A 163 19.00 -7.21 6.15
CA ALA A 163 20.07 -6.83 7.09
C ALA A 163 20.73 -5.49 6.73
N SER A 164 20.65 -5.07 5.47
CA SER A 164 21.15 -3.76 5.01
C SER A 164 20.14 -2.61 5.17
N VAL A 165 18.88 -2.93 5.50
CA VAL A 165 17.78 -1.96 5.58
C VAL A 165 17.70 -1.40 7.00
N SER A 166 17.62 -0.06 7.10
CA SER A 166 17.35 0.63 8.35
C SER A 166 16.14 1.54 8.20
N LEU A 167 15.17 1.40 9.11
CA LEU A 167 13.99 2.26 9.14
C LEU A 167 14.26 3.51 9.98
N ASN A 168 13.76 4.65 9.52
CA ASN A 168 13.74 5.90 10.29
C ASN A 168 12.32 6.22 10.73
N SER A 169 12.00 5.96 11.99
CA SER A 169 10.65 6.17 12.55
C SER A 169 10.17 7.63 12.52
N GLN A 170 11.09 8.60 12.38
CA GLN A 170 10.76 10.03 12.38
C GLN A 170 10.43 10.57 10.98
N VAL A 171 10.72 9.80 9.92
CA VAL A 171 10.54 10.26 8.53
C VAL A 171 9.44 9.41 7.87
N PRO A 172 8.38 10.01 7.30
CA PRO A 172 7.37 9.25 6.57
C PRO A 172 7.93 8.68 5.27
N ASP A 173 7.38 7.55 4.81
CA ASP A 173 7.75 6.99 3.50
C ASP A 173 7.38 7.95 2.37
N HIS A 174 8.26 8.05 1.37
CA HIS A 174 8.07 8.94 0.24
C HIS A 174 7.90 8.14 -1.04
N ARG A 175 6.75 8.31 -1.70
CA ARG A 175 6.36 7.61 -2.93
C ARG A 175 6.45 8.55 -4.12
N ILE A 176 7.19 8.11 -5.13
CA ILE A 176 7.47 8.82 -6.39
C ILE A 176 7.05 7.96 -7.59
N GLY A 177 6.84 8.58 -8.74
CA GLY A 177 6.55 7.87 -9.99
C GLY A 177 7.82 7.23 -10.56
N ARG A 178 7.72 5.99 -11.07
CA ARG A 178 8.86 5.26 -11.65
C ARG A 178 9.39 5.90 -12.94
N LEU A 179 8.54 6.59 -13.68
CA LEU A 179 8.85 7.09 -15.02
C LEU A 179 9.59 8.44 -15.02
N ASP A 180 9.46 9.26 -13.97
CA ASP A 180 10.01 10.62 -13.94
C ASP A 180 10.58 11.04 -12.58
N GLY A 181 10.54 10.17 -11.56
CA GLY A 181 10.99 10.47 -10.19
C GLY A 181 10.19 11.57 -9.47
N LYS A 182 9.16 12.13 -10.11
CA LYS A 182 8.26 13.16 -9.55
C LYS A 182 7.10 12.54 -8.80
N VAL A 183 6.47 13.34 -7.94
CA VAL A 183 5.24 12.97 -7.22
C VAL A 183 4.18 12.51 -8.23
N LEU A 184 3.53 11.38 -7.95
CA LEU A 184 2.51 10.78 -8.81
C LEU A 184 1.37 11.78 -9.03
N SER A 185 1.32 12.34 -10.24
CA SER A 185 0.25 13.21 -10.72
C SER A 185 -0.76 12.39 -11.52
N THR A 186 -2.02 12.83 -11.54
CA THR A 186 -3.07 12.28 -12.43
C THR A 186 -2.58 12.18 -13.87
N SER A 187 -1.85 13.19 -14.35
CA SER A 187 -1.24 13.21 -15.70
C SER A 187 -0.25 12.08 -15.94
N LEU A 188 0.54 11.71 -14.93
CA LEU A 188 1.55 10.65 -15.01
C LEU A 188 0.92 9.26 -15.02
N ALA A 189 -0.21 9.11 -14.32
CA ALA A 189 -1.01 7.89 -14.38
C ALA A 189 -1.65 7.69 -15.77
N TYR A 190 -2.10 8.77 -16.42
CA TYR A 190 -2.58 8.70 -17.81
C TYR A 190 -1.47 8.33 -18.79
N SER A 191 -0.25 8.89 -18.66
CA SER A 191 0.88 8.55 -19.55
C SER A 191 1.48 7.17 -19.31
N ALA A 192 1.12 6.50 -18.21
CA ALA A 192 1.58 5.14 -17.91
C ALA A 192 0.55 4.07 -18.33
N ALA A 193 -0.69 4.49 -18.59
CA ALA A 193 -1.78 3.61 -19.03
C ALA A 193 -1.89 3.50 -20.57
N PHE A 194 -1.21 4.39 -21.31
CA PHE A 194 -1.19 4.49 -22.78
C PHE A 194 0.24 4.69 -23.28
#